data_AF-A0A0L8G088-F1
#
_entry.id   AF-A0A0L8G088-F1
#
_cell.length_a   1.000
_cell.length_b   1.000
_cell.length_c   1.000
_cell.angle_alpha   90.00
_cell.angle_beta   90.00
_cell.angle_gamma   90.00
#
_symmetry.space_group_name_H-M   'P 1'
#
loop_
_entity.id
_entity.type
_entity.pdbx_description
1 polymer ?
#
loop_
_entity_poly.entity_id
_entity_poly.type
_entity_poly.pdbx_seq_one_letter_code
_entity_poly.pdbx_strand_id
1 'polypeptide(L)'
;MDRYYNSVTLINFLLTCEKSFTDGTAMTVRKLYPKELCKKKLKIYGESDYLCQGSFVCMVWNDHRPIHFISNCHDPTKTVTVSCINKDRSQQNVQVLILVKDYNIYLGISEEGSTNHLCVVCSYKHNKFKRKNANVGYKDYPVKAVKSSVCCSEYKHHLCIKQGSTC
;
A
#
# COMPACT_ATOMS: atom_id res chain seq x y z
N MET A 1 1.94 -7.59 5.82
CA MET A 1 0.95 -7.63 6.94
C MET A 1 0.53 -6.22 7.38
N ASP A 2 -0.72 -6.03 7.82
CA ASP A 2 -1.20 -4.76 8.39
C ASP A 2 -0.57 -4.45 9.76
N ARG A 3 -0.34 -3.16 10.04
CA ARG A 3 0.26 -2.66 11.28
C ARG A 3 -0.40 -3.14 12.57
N TYR A 4 -1.71 -3.45 12.55
CA TYR A 4 -2.44 -3.92 13.73
C TYR A 4 -2.03 -5.33 14.14
N TYR A 5 -1.64 -6.18 13.20
CA TYR A 5 -1.22 -7.55 13.51
C TYR A 5 0.30 -7.63 13.71
N ASN A 6 1.04 -6.68 13.16
CA ASN A 6 2.49 -6.81 13.03
C ASN A 6 3.30 -6.35 14.27
N SER A 7 4.14 -7.22 14.84
CA SER A 7 5.00 -6.91 15.99
C SER A 7 6.33 -7.66 15.93
N VAL A 8 7.36 -7.13 16.60
CA VAL A 8 8.69 -7.77 16.67
C VAL A 8 8.60 -9.20 17.24
N THR A 9 7.83 -9.38 18.32
CA THR A 9 7.64 -10.69 18.95
C THR A 9 6.95 -11.68 18.02
N LEU A 10 5.94 -11.23 17.27
CA LEU A 10 5.23 -12.08 16.31
C LEU A 10 6.14 -12.52 15.18
N ILE A 11 6.89 -11.60 14.56
CA ILE A 11 7.79 -11.95 13.46
C ILE A 11 8.88 -12.90 13.93
N ASN A 12 9.40 -12.71 15.16
CA ASN A 12 10.35 -13.64 15.73
C ASN A 12 9.75 -15.04 15.87
N PHE A 13 8.54 -15.16 16.45
CA PHE A 13 7.82 -16.42 16.55
C PHE A 13 7.60 -17.08 15.18
N LEU A 14 7.15 -16.32 14.18
CA LEU A 14 6.89 -16.85 12.83
C LEU A 14 8.17 -17.35 12.16
N LEU A 15 9.31 -16.68 12.37
CA LEU A 15 10.58 -17.14 11.83
C LEU A 15 11.08 -18.40 12.54
N THR A 16 11.02 -18.44 13.87
CA THR A 16 11.63 -19.51 14.66
C THR A 16 10.77 -20.77 14.75
N CYS A 17 9.46 -20.61 14.89
CA CYS A 17 8.51 -21.71 15.12
C CYS A 17 7.86 -22.17 13.81
N GLU A 18 7.34 -21.22 13.02
CA GLU A 18 6.57 -21.53 11.81
C GLU A 18 7.43 -21.52 10.53
N LYS A 19 8.72 -21.18 10.64
CA LYS A 19 9.67 -21.06 9.52
C LYS A 19 9.11 -20.23 8.35
N SER A 20 8.34 -19.19 8.69
CA SER A 20 7.59 -18.38 7.76
C SER A 20 8.19 -16.99 7.59
N PHE A 21 8.24 -16.54 6.34
CA PHE A 21 8.69 -15.20 5.98
C PHE A 21 7.54 -14.21 6.03
N THR A 22 7.79 -13.03 6.57
CA THR A 22 6.79 -11.98 6.74
C THR A 22 7.39 -10.60 6.57
N ASP A 23 6.59 -9.72 5.99
CA ASP A 23 6.82 -8.29 5.92
C ASP A 23 5.59 -7.51 6.40
N GLY A 24 5.75 -6.22 6.60
CA GLY A 24 4.63 -5.32 6.79
C GLY A 24 4.98 -4.04 7.49
N THR A 25 3.97 -3.19 7.62
CA THR A 25 4.06 -1.97 8.42
C THR A 25 4.04 -2.28 9.91
N ALA A 26 4.68 -1.46 10.74
CA ALA A 26 4.74 -1.59 12.19
C ALA A 26 4.17 -0.35 12.89
N MET A 27 3.61 -0.53 14.09
CA MET A 27 3.28 0.58 14.98
C MET A 27 4.50 0.95 15.82
N THR A 28 4.89 2.23 15.81
CA THR A 28 6.05 2.76 16.54
C THR A 28 5.93 2.67 18.07
N VAL A 29 4.69 2.63 18.58
CA VAL A 29 4.40 2.56 20.02
C VAL A 29 4.59 1.13 20.57
N ARG A 30 4.74 0.12 19.70
CA ARG A 30 4.88 -1.27 20.14
C ARG A 30 6.22 -1.52 20.84
N LYS A 31 6.17 -2.41 21.83
CA LYS A 31 7.37 -2.86 22.54
C LYS A 31 8.38 -3.45 21.55
N LEU A 32 9.66 -3.25 21.85
CA LEU A 32 10.81 -3.76 21.09
C LEU A 32 11.02 -3.15 19.69
N TYR A 33 10.11 -2.31 19.19
CA TYR A 33 10.41 -1.56 17.97
C TYR A 33 11.52 -0.52 18.25
N PRO A 34 12.52 -0.35 17.36
CA PRO A 34 13.64 0.55 17.62
C PRO A 34 13.16 1.99 17.74
N LYS A 35 13.25 2.56 18.95
CA LYS A 35 12.88 3.96 19.20
C LYS A 35 13.84 4.94 18.52
N GLU A 36 15.04 4.49 18.17
CA GLU A 36 16.01 5.25 17.39
C GLU A 36 15.44 5.65 16.03
N LEU A 37 14.82 4.70 15.31
CA LEU A 37 14.15 4.98 14.04
C LEU A 37 12.96 5.93 14.21
N CYS A 38 12.28 5.90 15.36
CA CYS A 38 11.17 6.81 15.65
C CYS A 38 11.62 8.25 15.91
N LYS A 39 12.89 8.45 16.32
CA LYS A 39 13.48 9.78 16.55
C LYS A 39 14.07 10.38 15.28
N LYS A 40 14.31 9.58 14.24
CA LYS A 40 14.86 10.07 12.97
C LYS A 40 13.85 10.98 12.29
N LYS A 41 14.28 12.20 12.01
CA LYS A 41 13.50 13.21 11.29
C LYS A 41 13.90 13.17 9.83
N LEU A 42 13.30 12.23 9.09
CA LEU A 42 13.40 12.23 7.64
C LEU A 42 12.65 13.44 7.10
N LYS A 43 13.32 14.22 6.24
CA LYS A 43 12.75 15.47 5.68
C LYS A 43 12.54 15.36 4.19
N ILE A 44 13.31 14.51 3.52
CA ILE A 44 13.29 14.40 2.07
C ILE A 44 12.29 13.30 1.69
N TYR A 45 11.47 13.56 0.67
CA TYR A 45 10.56 12.56 0.12
C TYR A 45 11.37 11.41 -0.50
N GLY A 46 11.01 10.17 -0.16
CA GLY A 46 11.75 8.98 -0.58
C GLY A 46 12.92 8.60 0.33
N GLU A 47 13.30 9.46 1.29
CA GLU A 47 14.37 9.16 2.24
C GLU A 47 14.00 7.92 3.07
N SER A 48 14.98 7.06 3.33
CA SER A 48 14.76 5.85 4.12
C SER A 48 15.96 5.57 5.00
N ASP A 49 15.68 4.88 6.10
CA ASP A 49 16.67 4.49 7.07
C ASP A 49 16.27 3.16 7.71
N TYR A 50 17.23 2.38 8.16
CA TYR A 50 16.98 1.04 8.66
C TYR A 50 17.94 0.65 9.79
N LEU A 51 17.48 -0.27 10.61
CA LEU A 51 18.27 -0.97 11.61
C LEU A 51 18.05 -2.46 11.45
N CYS A 52 19.14 -3.21 11.59
CA CYS A 52 19.11 -4.66 11.47
C CYS A 52 19.61 -5.31 12.74
N GLN A 53 18.99 -6.44 13.08
CA GLN A 53 19.46 -7.32 14.12
C GLN A 53 19.32 -8.76 13.64
N GLY A 54 20.44 -9.37 13.25
CA GLY A 54 20.43 -10.69 12.63
C GLY A 54 19.61 -10.70 11.33
N SER A 55 18.59 -11.55 11.27
CA SER A 55 17.67 -11.68 10.14
C SER A 55 16.51 -10.67 10.16
N PHE A 56 16.40 -9.83 11.19
CA PHE A 56 15.33 -8.84 11.30
C PHE A 56 15.77 -7.49 10.78
N VAL A 57 14.90 -6.87 9.99
CA VAL A 57 15.05 -5.53 9.47
C VAL A 57 13.88 -4.69 9.95
N CYS A 58 14.18 -3.59 10.64
CA CYS A 58 13.25 -2.52 10.90
C CYS A 58 13.64 -1.34 10.03
N MET A 59 12.69 -0.73 9.33
CA MET A 59 12.97 0.43 8.49
C MET A 59 11.92 1.52 8.67
N VAL A 60 12.32 2.74 8.35
CA VAL A 60 11.45 3.90 8.21
C VAL A 60 11.64 4.47 6.81
N TRP A 61 10.54 4.78 6.15
CA TRP A 61 10.52 5.41 4.83
C TRP A 61 9.65 6.65 4.87
N ASN A 62 10.14 7.73 4.29
CA ASN A 62 9.45 9.00 4.27
C ASN A 62 8.66 9.18 2.98
N ASP A 63 7.36 8.96 3.08
CA ASP A 63 6.39 9.41 2.07
C ASP A 63 6.01 10.88 2.38
N HIS A 64 4.72 11.20 2.48
CA HIS A 64 4.28 12.46 3.10
C HIS A 64 4.38 12.44 4.63
N ARG A 65 4.44 11.24 5.22
CA ARG A 65 4.65 10.99 6.64
C ARG A 65 5.58 9.79 6.77
N PRO A 66 6.39 9.71 7.84
CA PRO A 66 7.24 8.56 8.06
C PRO A 66 6.40 7.30 8.29
N ILE A 67 6.64 6.28 7.47
CA ILE A 67 6.03 4.97 7.55
C ILE A 67 7.07 3.99 8.07
N HIS A 68 6.69 3.21 9.07
CA HIS A 68 7.55 2.24 9.72
C HIS A 68 7.21 0.84 9.25
N PHE A 69 8.23 0.07 8.91
CA PHE A 69 8.12 -1.32 8.50
C PHE A 69 9.00 -2.22 9.35
N ILE A 70 8.66 -3.51 9.30
CA ILE A 70 9.41 -4.60 9.87
C ILE A 70 9.31 -5.81 8.94
N SER A 71 10.42 -6.51 8.76
CA SER A 71 10.54 -7.64 7.87
C SER A 71 11.62 -8.61 8.36
N ASN A 72 11.47 -9.90 8.02
CA ASN A 72 12.48 -10.93 8.24
C ASN A 72 13.00 -11.58 6.95
N CYS A 73 12.61 -11.05 5.78
CA CYS A 73 12.88 -11.67 4.48
C CYS A 73 13.50 -10.72 3.46
N HIS A 74 13.68 -9.44 3.81
CA HIS A 74 14.17 -8.43 2.89
C HIS A 74 15.59 -8.00 3.25
N ASP A 75 16.38 -7.70 2.23
CA ASP A 75 17.70 -7.08 2.37
C ASP A 75 17.53 -5.55 2.32
N PRO A 76 17.91 -4.82 3.38
CA PRO A 76 17.73 -3.36 3.47
C PRO A 76 18.72 -2.58 2.60
N THR A 77 19.72 -3.23 2.01
CA THR A 77 20.66 -2.56 1.10
C THR A 77 20.12 -2.49 -0.33
N LYS A 78 19.09 -3.29 -0.64
CA LYS A 78 18.51 -3.36 -1.98
C LYS A 78 17.48 -2.26 -2.19
N THR A 79 17.84 -1.34 -3.07
CA THR A 79 16.96 -0.28 -3.54
C THR A 79 16.53 -0.51 -4.99
N VAL A 80 15.34 -0.05 -5.33
CA VAL A 80 14.77 -0.05 -6.68
C VAL A 80 14.27 1.35 -7.01
N THR A 81 14.42 1.77 -8.26
CA THR A 81 13.83 3.03 -8.73
C THR A 81 12.39 2.76 -9.15
N VAL A 82 11.44 3.48 -8.56
CA VAL A 82 10.02 3.44 -8.92
C VAL A 82 9.59 4.78 -9.50
N SER A 83 8.71 4.75 -10.50
CA SER A 83 8.09 5.95 -11.04
C SER A 83 6.85 6.30 -10.20
N CYS A 84 6.87 7.47 -9.58
CA CYS A 84 5.73 8.03 -8.87
C CYS A 84 5.06 9.09 -9.74
N ILE A 85 3.73 9.04 -9.84
CA ILE A 85 2.94 10.07 -10.49
C ILE A 85 2.41 11.01 -9.41
N ASN A 86 2.81 12.27 -9.49
CA ASN A 86 2.34 13.31 -8.58
C ASN A 86 0.89 13.70 -8.92
N LYS A 87 0.23 14.42 -8.00
CA LYS A 87 -1.16 14.88 -8.20
C LYS A 87 -1.34 15.78 -9.43
N ASP A 88 -0.29 16.47 -9.84
CA ASP A 88 -0.21 17.32 -11.04
C ASP A 88 0.04 16.52 -12.33
N ARG A 89 0.10 15.18 -12.25
CA ARG A 89 0.46 14.24 -13.32
C ARG A 89 1.91 14.31 -13.77
N SER A 90 2.78 15.03 -13.06
CA SER A 90 4.22 14.94 -13.30
C SER A 90 4.74 13.55 -12.88
N GLN A 91 5.69 13.01 -13.64
CA GLN A 91 6.37 11.77 -13.32
C GLN A 91 7.68 12.08 -12.61
N GLN A 92 7.89 11.45 -11.46
CA GLN A 92 9.12 11.56 -10.69
C GLN A 92 9.66 10.16 -10.42
N ASN A 93 10.95 9.95 -10.68
CA ASN A 93 11.63 8.72 -10.33
C ASN A 93 12.18 8.84 -8.90
N VAL A 94 11.81 7.89 -8.04
CA VAL A 94 12.21 7.86 -6.63
C VAL A 94 12.90 6.54 -6.35
N GLN A 95 14.06 6.60 -5.71
CA GLN A 95 14.73 5.41 -5.22
C GLN A 95 14.07 4.98 -3.91
N VAL A 96 13.55 3.76 -3.88
CA VAL A 96 12.87 3.18 -2.70
C VAL A 96 13.48 1.83 -2.35
N LEU A 97 13.34 1.42 -1.09
CA LEU A 97 13.73 0.07 -0.68
C LEU A 97 12.81 -0.97 -1.30
N ILE A 98 13.36 -2.13 -1.67
CA ILE A 98 12.61 -3.22 -2.29
C ILE A 98 11.42 -3.67 -1.41
N LEU A 99 11.58 -3.60 -0.09
CA LEU A 99 10.51 -3.88 0.89
C LEU A 99 9.27 -3.02 0.64
N VAL A 100 9.43 -1.73 0.33
CA VAL A 100 8.30 -0.82 0.09
C VAL A 100 7.58 -1.21 -1.20
N LYS A 101 8.34 -1.57 -2.24
CA LYS A 101 7.79 -2.05 -3.51
C LYS A 101 6.97 -3.33 -3.30
N ASP A 102 7.58 -4.34 -2.66
CA ASP A 102 6.96 -5.65 -2.46
C ASP A 102 5.73 -5.55 -1.56
N TYR A 103 5.79 -4.76 -0.49
CA TYR A 103 4.65 -4.48 0.37
C TYR A 103 3.46 -3.88 -0.41
N ASN A 104 3.72 -2.90 -1.27
CA ASN A 104 2.67 -2.28 -2.09
C ASN A 104 2.05 -3.29 -3.06
N ILE A 105 2.86 -4.12 -3.70
CA ILE A 105 2.40 -5.20 -4.58
C ILE A 105 1.51 -6.19 -3.81
N TYR A 106 1.93 -6.63 -2.62
CA TYR A 106 1.16 -7.57 -1.80
C TYR A 106 -0.16 -6.99 -1.28
N LEU A 107 -0.23 -5.67 -1.07
CA LEU A 107 -1.49 -4.99 -0.77
C LEU A 107 -2.40 -4.78 -1.99
N GLY A 108 -1.96 -5.17 -3.19
CA GLY A 108 -2.70 -4.94 -4.42
C GLY A 108 -2.70 -3.47 -4.85
N ILE A 109 -1.74 -2.67 -4.40
CA ILE A 109 -1.50 -1.32 -4.89
C ILE A 109 -0.66 -1.48 -6.15
N SER A 110 -1.27 -1.28 -7.33
CA SER A 110 -0.57 -1.38 -8.61
C SER A 110 0.54 -0.31 -8.74
N GLU A 111 1.55 -0.59 -9.57
CA GLU A 111 2.67 0.34 -9.86
C GLU A 111 2.18 1.69 -10.44
N GLU A 112 0.96 1.74 -10.99
CA GLU A 112 0.32 2.98 -11.46
C GLU A 112 -0.21 3.88 -10.34
N GLY A 113 -0.11 3.47 -9.07
CA GLY A 113 -0.60 4.23 -7.90
C GLY A 113 -2.13 4.39 -7.87
N SER A 114 -2.85 3.74 -8.77
CA SER A 114 -4.30 3.84 -8.89
C SER A 114 -4.99 2.97 -7.84
N THR A 115 -5.14 3.50 -6.62
CA THR A 115 -6.06 2.96 -5.60
C THR A 115 -7.55 3.13 -5.99
N ASN A 116 -7.83 3.44 -7.26
CA ASN A 116 -9.15 3.71 -7.80
C ASN A 116 -9.60 2.57 -8.73
N HIS A 117 -9.41 1.34 -8.27
CA HIS A 117 -9.99 0.19 -8.92
C HIS A 117 -11.52 0.24 -8.74
N LEU A 118 -12.21 0.67 -9.79
CA LEU A 118 -13.66 0.72 -9.82
C LEU A 118 -14.22 -0.63 -10.22
N CYS A 119 -15.33 -1.02 -9.60
CA CYS A 119 -16.07 -2.17 -10.08
C CYS A 119 -16.43 -2.01 -11.57
N VAL A 120 -16.24 -3.06 -12.36
CA VAL A 120 -16.58 -3.07 -13.80
C VAL A 120 -18.05 -2.67 -14.02
N VAL A 121 -18.97 -3.16 -13.20
CA VAL A 121 -20.41 -2.83 -13.27
C VAL A 121 -20.67 -1.37 -12.92
N CYS A 122 -20.08 -0.86 -11.83
CA CYS A 122 -20.24 0.54 -11.43
C CYS A 122 -19.64 1.48 -12.48
N SER A 123 -18.46 1.15 -13.02
CA SER A 123 -17.81 1.89 -14.09
C SER A 123 -18.68 1.96 -15.35
N TYR A 124 -19.24 0.82 -15.77
CA TYR A 124 -20.16 0.76 -16.91
C TYR A 124 -21.41 1.63 -16.69
N LYS A 125 -22.10 1.48 -15.55
CA LYS A 125 -23.30 2.26 -15.23
C LYS A 125 -23.01 3.76 -15.16
N HIS A 126 -21.89 4.11 -14.53
CA HIS A 126 -21.40 5.49 -14.44
C HIS A 126 -21.17 6.09 -15.83
N ASN A 127 -20.41 5.41 -16.68
CA ASN A 127 -20.10 5.87 -18.03
C ASN A 127 -21.34 5.94 -18.93
N LYS A 128 -22.27 4.99 -18.79
CA LYS A 128 -23.56 4.99 -19.50
C LYS A 128 -24.40 6.20 -19.10
N PHE A 129 -24.48 6.53 -17.82
CA PHE A 129 -25.23 7.70 -17.34
C PHE A 129 -24.58 9.01 -17.82
N LYS A 130 -23.25 9.14 -17.69
CA LYS A 130 -22.47 10.30 -18.14
C LYS A 130 -22.70 10.60 -19.63
N ARG A 131 -22.66 9.57 -20.48
CA ARG A 131 -22.89 9.70 -21.92
C ARG A 131 -24.30 10.19 -22.25
N LYS A 132 -25.31 9.77 -21.47
CA LYS A 132 -26.71 10.17 -21.68
C LYS A 132 -27.04 11.54 -21.07
N ASN A 133 -26.28 11.98 -20.07
CA ASN A 133 -26.60 13.17 -19.27
C ASN A 133 -25.35 14.06 -19.10
N ALA A 134 -24.83 14.61 -20.20
CA ALA A 134 -23.60 15.39 -20.19
C ALA A 134 -23.66 16.65 -19.31
N ASN A 135 -24.85 17.22 -19.11
CA ASN A 135 -25.06 18.46 -18.35
C ASN A 135 -25.27 18.24 -16.85
N VAL A 136 -25.35 16.99 -16.39
CA VAL A 136 -25.56 16.67 -14.98
C VAL A 136 -24.20 16.66 -14.28
N GLY A 137 -24.11 17.31 -13.12
CA GLY A 137 -22.90 17.31 -12.29
C GLY A 137 -22.69 15.96 -11.60
N TYR A 138 -21.43 15.60 -11.32
CA TYR A 138 -21.09 14.31 -10.69
C TYR A 138 -21.83 14.04 -9.37
N LYS A 139 -22.13 15.09 -8.59
CA LYS A 139 -22.84 14.97 -7.31
C LYS A 139 -24.21 14.33 -7.45
N ASP A 140 -24.85 14.53 -8.60
CA ASP A 140 -26.23 14.11 -8.88
C ASP A 140 -26.28 12.79 -9.65
N TYR A 141 -25.15 12.08 -9.77
CA TYR A 141 -25.12 10.80 -10.45
C TYR A 141 -25.79 9.73 -9.58
N PRO A 142 -26.74 8.96 -10.11
CA PRO A 142 -27.47 7.94 -9.35
C PRO A 142 -26.57 6.77 -8.96
N VAL A 143 -25.51 6.51 -9.73
CA VAL A 143 -24.51 5.48 -9.44
C VAL A 143 -23.14 6.14 -9.32
N LYS A 144 -22.66 6.24 -8.09
CA LYS A 144 -21.30 6.71 -7.81
C LYS A 144 -20.29 5.62 -8.15
N ALA A 145 -19.13 6.02 -8.62
CA ALA A 145 -18.02 5.13 -8.83
C ALA A 145 -17.54 4.63 -7.46
N VAL A 146 -17.80 3.37 -7.13
CA VAL A 146 -17.42 2.77 -5.84
C VAL A 146 -16.11 2.01 -6.02
N LYS A 147 -15.17 2.22 -5.08
CA LYS A 147 -13.94 1.44 -5.00
C LYS A 147 -14.27 -0.01 -4.70
N SER A 148 -13.71 -0.91 -5.49
CA SER A 148 -13.85 -2.35 -5.32
C SER A 148 -12.84 -2.89 -4.33
N SER A 149 -13.30 -3.80 -3.47
CA SER A 149 -12.46 -4.56 -2.53
C SER A 149 -11.98 -5.89 -3.10
N VAL A 150 -12.55 -6.36 -4.22
CA VAL A 150 -12.28 -7.68 -4.80
C VAL A 150 -11.82 -7.55 -6.25
N CYS A 151 -10.75 -8.24 -6.59
CA CYS A 151 -10.19 -8.34 -7.94
C CYS A 151 -10.09 -9.82 -8.35
N CYS A 152 -10.54 -10.14 -9.56
CA CYS A 152 -10.32 -11.43 -10.18
C CYS A 152 -8.85 -11.56 -10.61
N SER A 153 -8.16 -12.62 -10.16
CA SER A 153 -6.75 -12.86 -10.44
C SER A 153 -6.43 -13.09 -11.91
N GLU A 154 -7.34 -13.77 -12.64
CA GLU A 154 -7.20 -14.15 -14.05
C GLU A 154 -7.48 -12.97 -14.99
N TYR A 155 -8.62 -12.32 -14.82
CA TYR A 155 -9.11 -11.29 -15.75
C TYR A 155 -8.80 -9.85 -15.30
N LYS A 156 -8.22 -9.67 -14.10
CA LYS A 156 -7.97 -8.36 -13.47
C LYS A 156 -9.22 -7.46 -13.38
N HIS A 157 -10.40 -8.09 -13.35
CA HIS A 157 -11.66 -7.39 -13.18
C HIS A 157 -11.96 -7.14 -11.71
N HIS A 158 -12.43 -5.93 -11.40
CA HIS A 158 -12.80 -5.55 -10.05
C HIS A 158 -14.31 -5.62 -9.85
N LEU A 159 -14.74 -6.14 -8.70
CA LEU A 159 -16.15 -6.31 -8.34
C LEU A 159 -16.46 -5.64 -6.99
N CYS A 160 -17.66 -5.08 -6.85
CA CYS A 160 -18.17 -4.64 -5.56
C CYS A 160 -18.94 -5.77 -4.91
N ILE A 161 -18.70 -6.00 -3.62
CA ILE A 161 -19.56 -6.84 -2.79
C ILE A 161 -20.13 -5.92 -1.71
N LYS A 162 -21.38 -5.48 -1.88
CA LYS A 162 -22.11 -4.77 -0.83
C LYS A 162 -23.52 -5.33 -0.75
N GLN A 163 -23.96 -5.65 0.46
CA GLN A 163 -25.33 -6.11 0.68
C GLN A 163 -26.32 -5.00 0.27
N GLY A 164 -27.23 -5.32 -0.65
CA GLY A 164 -28.19 -4.35 -1.21
C GLY A 164 -27.60 -3.37 -2.23
N SER A 165 -26.38 -3.59 -2.75
CA SER A 165 -25.96 -2.85 -3.93
C SER A 165 -26.72 -3.32 -5.17
N THR A 166 -26.88 -2.42 -6.15
CA THR A 166 -27.35 -2.77 -7.50
C THR A 166 -26.21 -3.33 -8.38
N CYS A 167 -25.06 -3.53 -7.74
CA CYS A 167 -23.95 -4.39 -8.12
C CYS A 167 -24.18 -5.68 -7.30
#